data_AF-A0AAE9EWG5-F1
#
_entry.id   AF-A0AAE9EWG5-F1
#
_cell.length_a   1.000
_cell.length_b   1.000
_cell.length_c   1.000
_cell.angle_alpha   90.00
_cell.angle_beta   90.00
_cell.angle_gamma   90.00
#
_symmetry.space_group_name_H-M   'P 1'
#
loop_
_entity.id
_entity.type
_entity.pdbx_description
1 polymer ?
#
loop_
_entity_poly.entity_id
_entity_poly.type
_entity_poly.pdbx_seq_one_letter_code
_entity_poly.pdbx_strand_id
1 'polypeptide(L)'
;MISKFAAALLLLAITIEAKPCFGRCGFGRPPPPCGLPPFLEDLPAEAQTKITEIWKDYKEGDKCYEEQGLTREVMESLPKDVRKSIHKRPPLPFLRGLPKDIIAKFDAIFKDKSIPFAQKPEKVDALAQEVLTGDNLKKFQEFKEKREKEEQEYKEKEAKLSPAAKEANEKLEALGKQKFAILEELDEEVKDELFDLWKSRPHGPPRPRH
;
A
#
# COMPACT_ATOMS: atom_id res chain seq x y z
N MET A 1 39.51 9.44 -59.47
CA MET A 1 39.64 9.42 -57.99
C MET A 1 38.24 9.47 -57.40
N ILE A 2 37.82 8.38 -56.76
CA ILE A 2 36.49 8.21 -56.17
C ILE A 2 36.54 8.82 -54.76
N SER A 3 35.81 9.90 -54.50
CA SER A 3 35.63 10.48 -53.16
C SER A 3 34.13 10.49 -52.88
N LYS A 4 33.60 9.36 -52.39
CA LYS A 4 33.28 9.09 -50.99
C LYS A 4 32.21 10.03 -50.41
N PHE A 5 30.99 9.52 -50.51
CA PHE A 5 29.80 9.84 -49.72
C PHE A 5 30.09 10.24 -48.28
N ALA A 6 29.43 11.31 -47.83
CA ALA A 6 29.15 11.53 -46.42
C ALA A 6 27.69 12.00 -46.29
N ALA A 7 26.76 11.04 -46.34
CA ALA A 7 25.39 11.24 -45.88
C ALA A 7 25.42 11.16 -44.35
N ALA A 8 25.37 12.31 -43.69
CA ALA A 8 25.23 12.39 -42.23
C ALA A 8 23.78 12.06 -41.87
N LEU A 9 23.50 10.78 -41.60
CA LEU A 9 22.29 10.33 -40.93
C LEU A 9 22.36 10.74 -39.45
N LEU A 10 21.73 11.88 -39.14
CA LEU A 10 21.41 12.30 -37.79
C LEU A 10 20.36 11.32 -37.22
N LEU A 11 20.83 10.25 -36.59
CA LEU A 11 20.02 9.43 -35.70
C LEU A 11 19.71 10.28 -34.45
N LEU A 12 18.52 10.89 -34.43
CA LEU A 12 17.87 11.34 -33.20
C LEU A 12 17.62 10.09 -32.34
N ALA A 13 18.58 9.77 -31.48
CA ALA A 13 18.35 8.88 -30.37
C ALA A 13 17.33 9.56 -29.45
N ILE A 14 16.06 9.17 -29.59
CA ILE A 14 15.06 9.42 -28.56
C ILE A 14 15.50 8.58 -27.37
N THR A 15 16.29 9.16 -26.48
CA THR A 15 16.48 8.61 -25.15
C THR A 15 15.11 8.66 -24.50
N ILE A 16 14.40 7.52 -24.53
CA ILE A 16 13.28 7.29 -23.64
C ILE A 16 13.89 7.32 -22.25
N GLU A 17 13.93 8.50 -21.62
CA GLU A 17 14.12 8.62 -20.19
C GLU A 17 12.96 7.87 -19.57
N ALA A 18 13.19 6.59 -19.30
CA ALA A 18 12.33 5.80 -18.45
C ALA A 18 12.31 6.52 -17.11
N LYS A 19 11.28 7.35 -16.90
CA LYS A 19 11.07 8.08 -15.65
C LYS A 19 11.25 7.07 -14.52
N PRO A 20 12.26 7.24 -13.66
CA PRO A 20 12.51 6.30 -12.60
C PRO A 20 11.28 6.28 -11.70
N CYS A 21 10.52 5.18 -11.74
CA CYS A 21 9.40 4.96 -10.85
C CYS A 21 9.96 4.64 -9.46
N PHE A 22 10.24 5.69 -8.68
CA PHE A 22 10.49 5.61 -7.25
C PHE A 22 9.20 5.23 -6.52
N GLY A 23 8.93 3.92 -6.49
CA GLY A 23 7.80 3.31 -5.79
C GLY A 23 7.05 2.28 -6.65
N ARG A 24 7.09 1.01 -6.23
CA ARG A 24 6.22 -0.10 -6.64
C ARG A 24 6.11 -0.44 -8.14
N CYS A 25 7.21 -0.34 -8.88
CA CYS A 25 7.33 -1.03 -10.18
C CYS A 25 8.13 -2.33 -10.03
N GLY A 26 7.45 -3.48 -10.05
CA GLY A 26 8.11 -4.78 -10.30
C GLY A 26 7.71 -5.97 -9.43
N PHE A 27 7.01 -5.77 -8.33
CA PHE A 27 6.38 -6.87 -7.58
C PHE A 27 4.87 -6.65 -7.63
N GLY A 28 4.23 -7.15 -8.68
CA GLY A 28 2.77 -7.29 -8.69
C GLY A 28 2.37 -8.03 -7.42
N ARG A 29 1.35 -7.54 -6.71
CA ARG A 29 0.73 -8.38 -5.67
C ARG A 29 0.33 -9.69 -6.37
N PRO A 30 0.54 -10.86 -5.75
CA PRO A 30 0.02 -12.10 -6.30
C PRO A 30 -1.46 -11.88 -6.64
N PRO A 31 -1.96 -12.42 -7.77
CA PRO A 31 -3.35 -12.26 -8.14
C PRO A 31 -4.22 -12.73 -6.96
N PRO A 32 -5.36 -12.06 -6.71
CA PRO A 32 -6.26 -12.49 -5.65
C PRO A 32 -6.64 -13.97 -5.87
N PRO A 33 -6.83 -14.74 -4.79
CA PRO A 33 -7.26 -16.12 -4.93
C PRO A 33 -8.58 -16.18 -5.71
N CYS A 34 -8.77 -17.24 -6.49
CA CYS A 34 -10.05 -17.48 -7.15
C CYS A 34 -11.10 -17.88 -6.13
N GLY A 35 -12.27 -17.27 -6.21
CA GLY A 35 -13.40 -17.47 -5.30
C GLY A 35 -14.06 -16.15 -4.92
N LEU A 36 -15.13 -16.25 -4.13
CA LEU A 36 -15.83 -15.07 -3.63
C LEU A 36 -14.87 -14.15 -2.86
N PRO A 37 -14.91 -12.82 -3.10
CA PRO A 37 -14.03 -11.88 -2.41
C PRO A 37 -14.22 -11.93 -0.89
N PRO A 38 -13.14 -11.90 -0.08
CA PRO A 38 -13.23 -11.98 1.38
C PRO A 38 -13.90 -10.78 2.05
N PHE A 39 -14.20 -9.72 1.28
CA PHE A 39 -14.86 -8.50 1.72
C PHE A 39 -16.32 -8.40 1.23
N LEU A 40 -16.89 -9.48 0.68
CA LEU A 40 -18.24 -9.48 0.10
C LEU A 40 -19.28 -8.91 1.09
N GLU A 41 -19.23 -9.33 2.36
CA GLU A 41 -20.18 -8.92 3.40
C GLU A 41 -20.12 -7.41 3.72
N ASP A 42 -19.01 -6.74 3.43
CA ASP A 42 -18.82 -5.31 3.66
C ASP A 42 -19.40 -4.43 2.53
N LEU A 43 -19.91 -5.05 1.45
CA LEU A 43 -20.47 -4.34 0.30
C LEU A 43 -21.96 -4.00 0.50
N PRO A 44 -22.48 -2.97 -0.20
CA PRO A 44 -23.92 -2.75 -0.29
C PRO A 44 -24.64 -3.98 -0.88
N ALA A 45 -25.86 -4.27 -0.42
CA ALA A 45 -26.61 -5.46 -0.80
C ALA A 45 -26.70 -5.67 -2.33
N GLU A 46 -26.90 -4.59 -3.10
CA GLU A 46 -26.93 -4.65 -4.56
C GLU A 46 -25.61 -5.17 -5.17
N ALA A 47 -24.46 -4.73 -4.64
CA ALA A 47 -23.16 -5.18 -5.09
C ALA A 47 -22.86 -6.62 -4.64
N GLN A 48 -23.34 -7.01 -3.45
CA GLN A 48 -23.24 -8.40 -2.99
C GLN A 48 -23.97 -9.34 -3.95
N THR A 49 -25.20 -9.00 -4.33
CA THR A 49 -26.00 -9.81 -5.28
C THR A 49 -25.29 -9.94 -6.62
N LYS A 50 -24.83 -8.83 -7.21
CA LYS A 50 -24.11 -8.84 -8.50
C LYS A 50 -22.84 -9.69 -8.46
N ILE A 51 -22.04 -9.59 -7.39
CA ILE A 51 -20.83 -10.41 -7.26
C ILE A 51 -21.19 -11.88 -7.04
N THR A 52 -22.20 -12.18 -6.23
CA THR A 52 -22.63 -13.57 -6.02
C THR A 52 -23.14 -14.20 -7.31
N GLU A 53 -23.81 -13.42 -8.17
CA GLU A 53 -24.22 -13.86 -9.51
C GLU A 53 -23.03 -14.11 -10.44
N ILE A 54 -22.01 -13.23 -10.45
CA ILE A 54 -20.78 -13.41 -11.25
C ILE A 54 -20.07 -14.72 -10.90
N TRP A 55 -20.01 -15.06 -9.61
CA TRP A 55 -19.30 -16.25 -9.12
C TRP A 55 -20.18 -17.51 -9.02
N LYS A 56 -21.45 -17.45 -9.43
CA LYS A 56 -22.42 -18.54 -9.24
C LYS A 56 -22.05 -19.83 -9.96
N ASP A 57 -21.49 -19.71 -11.16
CA ASP A 57 -21.15 -20.84 -12.03
C ASP A 57 -19.66 -21.24 -11.96
N TYR A 58 -18.88 -20.53 -11.14
CA TYR A 58 -17.45 -20.78 -10.96
C TYR A 58 -17.20 -22.10 -10.20
N LYS A 59 -16.21 -22.87 -10.66
CA LYS A 59 -15.78 -24.13 -10.04
C LYS A 59 -14.36 -24.01 -9.51
N GLU A 60 -14.15 -24.54 -8.31
CA GLU A 60 -12.84 -24.52 -7.67
C GLU A 60 -11.79 -25.26 -8.52
N GLY A 61 -10.72 -24.53 -8.90
CA GLY A 61 -9.64 -25.05 -9.75
C GLY A 61 -9.66 -24.51 -11.19
N ASP A 62 -10.77 -23.91 -11.62
CA ASP A 62 -10.85 -23.24 -12.92
C ASP A 62 -10.18 -21.86 -12.90
N LYS A 63 -9.87 -21.35 -14.10
CA LYS A 63 -9.31 -19.99 -14.26
C LYS A 63 -10.42 -18.97 -14.04
N CYS A 64 -10.24 -18.06 -13.08
CA CYS A 64 -11.26 -17.09 -12.68
C CYS A 64 -11.05 -15.66 -13.24
N TYR A 65 -10.38 -15.52 -14.39
CA TYR A 65 -10.00 -14.19 -14.90
C TYR A 65 -11.20 -13.33 -15.28
N GLU A 66 -12.26 -13.94 -15.80
CA GLU A 66 -13.47 -13.25 -16.24
C GLU A 66 -14.27 -12.78 -15.03
N GLU A 67 -14.47 -13.64 -14.04
CA GLU A 67 -15.17 -13.36 -12.78
C GLU A 67 -14.43 -12.28 -11.99
N GLN A 68 -13.10 -12.34 -11.94
CA GLN A 68 -12.27 -11.28 -11.35
C GLN A 68 -12.40 -9.95 -12.11
N GLY A 69 -12.45 -9.99 -13.44
CA GLY A 69 -12.68 -8.82 -14.30
C GLY A 69 -14.02 -8.16 -14.02
N LEU A 70 -15.11 -8.93 -14.05
CA LEU A 70 -16.47 -8.46 -13.79
C LEU A 70 -16.62 -7.97 -12.34
N THR A 71 -16.01 -8.66 -11.38
CA THR A 71 -15.99 -8.21 -9.97
C THR A 71 -15.29 -6.85 -9.86
N ARG A 72 -14.20 -6.64 -10.61
CA ARG A 72 -13.49 -5.36 -10.64
C ARG A 72 -14.36 -4.25 -11.24
N GLU A 73 -15.13 -4.52 -12.29
CA GLU A 73 -16.05 -3.56 -12.88
C GLU A 73 -17.15 -3.14 -11.90
N VAL A 74 -17.76 -4.12 -11.19
CA VAL A 74 -18.74 -3.84 -10.13
C VAL A 74 -18.09 -2.95 -9.07
N MET A 75 -16.88 -3.27 -8.62
CA MET A 75 -16.17 -2.48 -7.63
C MET A 75 -15.87 -1.06 -8.13
N GLU A 76 -15.42 -0.89 -9.38
CA GLU A 76 -15.12 0.42 -9.96
C GLU A 76 -16.37 1.30 -10.14
N SER A 77 -17.53 0.69 -10.36
CA SER A 77 -18.84 1.38 -10.44
C SER A 77 -19.34 1.92 -9.09
N LEU A 78 -18.81 1.41 -7.97
CA LEU A 78 -19.22 1.86 -6.64
C LEU A 78 -18.77 3.31 -6.34
N PRO A 79 -19.56 4.05 -5.56
CA PRO A 79 -19.17 5.35 -5.03
C PRO A 79 -17.78 5.32 -4.36
N LYS A 80 -17.01 6.41 -4.52
CA LYS A 80 -15.62 6.49 -4.04
C LYS A 80 -15.51 6.24 -2.53
N ASP A 81 -16.46 6.74 -1.75
CA ASP A 81 -16.58 6.58 -0.30
C ASP A 81 -16.81 5.12 0.10
N VAL A 82 -17.70 4.41 -0.59
CA VAL A 82 -17.94 2.97 -0.40
C VAL A 82 -16.69 2.17 -0.74
N ARG A 83 -16.03 2.46 -1.87
CA ARG A 83 -14.75 1.82 -2.21
C ARG A 83 -13.67 2.04 -1.15
N LYS A 84 -13.58 3.26 -0.60
CA LYS A 84 -12.63 3.59 0.47
C LYS A 84 -12.95 2.84 1.77
N SER A 85 -14.22 2.55 2.07
CA SER A 85 -14.57 1.78 3.27
C SER A 85 -14.21 0.30 3.19
N ILE A 86 -14.22 -0.28 1.99
CA ILE A 86 -13.90 -1.70 1.76
C ILE A 86 -12.39 -1.96 1.86
N HIS A 87 -11.57 -1.00 1.39
CA HIS A 87 -10.11 -1.09 1.45
C HIS A 87 -9.52 -0.63 2.80
N LYS A 88 -10.35 -0.53 3.84
CA LYS A 88 -9.85 -0.23 5.19
C LYS A 88 -8.87 -1.34 5.56
N ARG A 89 -7.67 -0.93 5.99
CA ARG A 89 -6.69 -1.89 6.51
C ARG A 89 -7.36 -2.66 7.65
N PRO A 90 -7.17 -3.99 7.71
CA PRO A 90 -7.64 -4.77 8.85
C PRO A 90 -7.23 -4.08 10.16
N PRO A 91 -8.13 -4.02 11.16
CA PRO A 91 -7.80 -3.42 12.43
C PRO A 91 -6.57 -4.11 13.03
N LEU A 92 -5.76 -3.34 13.77
CA LEU A 92 -4.56 -3.86 14.41
C LEU A 92 -4.92 -5.09 15.26
N PRO A 93 -4.01 -6.09 15.39
CA PRO A 93 -4.32 -7.34 16.06
C PRO A 93 -4.95 -7.19 17.46
N PHE A 94 -4.50 -6.21 18.24
CA PHE A 94 -4.98 -5.89 19.59
C PHE A 94 -6.28 -5.07 19.63
N LEU A 95 -6.74 -4.55 18.49
CA LEU A 95 -8.01 -3.83 18.36
C LEU A 95 -9.15 -4.71 17.81
N ARG A 96 -8.86 -5.95 17.44
CA ARG A 96 -9.86 -6.88 16.88
C ARG A 96 -10.89 -7.27 17.93
N GLY A 97 -12.17 -7.09 17.58
CA GLY A 97 -13.30 -7.46 18.44
C GLY A 97 -13.60 -6.44 19.56
N LEU A 98 -12.91 -5.30 19.59
CA LEU A 98 -13.23 -4.23 20.53
C LEU A 98 -14.49 -3.46 20.11
N PRO A 99 -15.23 -2.90 21.07
CA PRO A 99 -16.27 -1.91 20.82
C PRO A 99 -15.79 -0.74 19.96
N LYS A 100 -16.66 -0.25 19.07
CA LYS A 100 -16.33 0.81 18.09
C LYS A 100 -15.90 2.12 18.75
N ASP A 101 -16.42 2.43 19.92
CA ASP A 101 -16.08 3.59 20.74
C ASP A 101 -14.62 3.52 21.24
N ILE A 102 -14.15 2.34 21.65
CA ILE A 102 -12.75 2.14 22.06
C ILE A 102 -11.84 2.29 20.83
N ILE A 103 -12.18 1.64 19.72
CA ILE A 103 -11.41 1.73 18.46
C ILE A 103 -11.32 3.19 17.99
N ALA A 104 -12.40 3.97 18.12
CA ALA A 104 -12.42 5.38 17.74
C ALA A 104 -11.40 6.23 18.51
N LYS A 105 -11.10 5.89 19.78
CA LYS A 105 -10.06 6.58 20.57
C LYS A 105 -8.66 6.38 19.98
N PHE A 106 -8.33 5.16 19.56
CA PHE A 106 -7.06 4.87 18.89
C PHE A 106 -6.99 5.55 17.52
N ASP A 107 -8.07 5.47 16.75
CA ASP A 107 -8.19 6.15 15.46
C ASP A 107 -7.99 7.67 15.56
N ALA A 108 -8.47 8.29 16.64
CA ALA A 108 -8.27 9.71 16.88
C ALA A 108 -6.77 10.05 17.02
N ILE A 109 -5.99 9.26 17.76
CA ILE A 109 -4.53 9.44 17.87
C ILE A 109 -3.84 9.25 16.51
N PHE A 110 -4.25 8.24 15.73
CA PHE A 110 -3.64 7.98 14.43
C PHE A 110 -3.95 9.08 13.40
N LYS A 111 -5.18 9.61 13.41
CA LYS A 111 -5.64 10.64 12.47
C LYS A 111 -5.24 12.06 12.88
N ASP A 112 -4.93 12.27 14.15
CA ASP A 112 -4.47 13.58 14.62
C ASP A 112 -3.13 13.95 13.94
N LYS A 113 -3.18 15.03 13.17
CA LYS A 113 -2.04 15.60 12.45
C LYS A 113 -1.16 16.46 13.35
N SER A 114 -1.70 16.95 14.47
CA SER A 114 -0.94 17.75 15.43
C SER A 114 0.07 16.92 16.22
N ILE A 115 -0.11 15.59 16.23
CA ILE A 115 0.78 14.65 16.90
C ILE A 115 1.85 14.19 15.89
N PRO A 116 3.13 14.50 16.12
CA PRO A 116 4.21 13.99 15.28
C PRO A 116 4.20 12.46 15.26
N PHE A 117 4.49 11.86 14.11
CA PHE A 117 4.46 10.40 13.96
C PHE A 117 5.33 9.68 15.01
N ALA A 118 6.47 10.25 15.40
CA ALA A 118 7.36 9.69 16.41
C ALA A 118 6.74 9.61 17.83
N GLN A 119 5.77 10.48 18.15
CA GLN A 119 5.10 10.51 19.45
C GLN A 119 3.81 9.67 19.47
N LYS A 120 3.31 9.24 18.30
CA LYS A 120 2.10 8.40 18.21
C LYS A 120 2.26 7.07 18.95
N PRO A 121 3.39 6.34 18.86
CA PRO A 121 3.58 5.10 19.61
C PRO A 121 3.41 5.27 21.13
N GLU A 122 4.01 6.32 21.72
CA GLU A 122 3.91 6.58 23.16
C GLU A 122 2.47 6.87 23.60
N LYS A 123 1.73 7.66 22.81
CA LYS A 123 0.32 7.95 23.09
C LYS A 123 -0.57 6.72 22.92
N VAL A 124 -0.27 5.87 21.93
CA VAL A 124 -0.97 4.59 21.74
C VAL A 124 -0.65 3.64 22.89
N ASP A 125 0.59 3.59 23.36
CA ASP A 125 1.01 2.81 24.53
C ASP A 125 0.25 3.22 25.80
N ALA A 126 0.19 4.53 26.08
CA ALA A 126 -0.54 5.05 27.22
C ALA A 126 -2.03 4.69 27.16
N LEU A 127 -2.68 4.94 26.01
CA LEU A 127 -4.09 4.60 25.81
C LEU A 127 -4.34 3.09 25.88
N ALA A 128 -3.42 2.28 25.37
CA ALA A 128 -3.51 0.82 25.39
C ALA A 128 -3.45 0.28 26.82
N GLN A 129 -2.57 0.82 27.67
CA GLN A 129 -2.47 0.42 29.07
C GLN A 129 -3.69 0.85 29.90
N GLU A 130 -4.33 1.96 29.53
CA GLU A 130 -5.53 2.46 30.22
C GLU A 130 -6.81 1.69 29.83
N VAL A 131 -6.98 1.41 28.54
CA VAL A 131 -8.28 0.96 28.00
C VAL A 131 -8.30 -0.53 27.64
N LEU A 132 -7.16 -1.14 27.30
CA LEU A 132 -7.13 -2.55 26.92
C LEU A 132 -7.02 -3.42 28.18
N THR A 133 -7.82 -4.49 28.19
CA THR A 133 -7.82 -5.49 29.27
C THR A 133 -7.81 -6.90 28.70
N GLY A 134 -7.42 -7.88 29.53
CA GLY A 134 -7.43 -9.30 29.20
C GLY A 134 -6.64 -9.63 27.93
N ASP A 135 -7.28 -10.38 27.01
CA ASP A 135 -6.65 -10.87 25.77
C ASP A 135 -6.15 -9.75 24.85
N ASN A 136 -6.81 -8.58 24.85
CA ASN A 136 -6.42 -7.48 23.98
C ASN A 136 -5.15 -6.78 24.48
N LEU A 137 -4.98 -6.68 25.80
CA LEU A 137 -3.74 -6.18 26.40
C LEU A 137 -2.57 -7.15 26.13
N LYS A 138 -2.80 -8.46 26.22
CA LYS A 138 -1.80 -9.46 25.86
C LYS A 138 -1.39 -9.35 24.38
N LYS A 139 -2.36 -9.26 23.47
CA LYS A 139 -2.09 -9.04 22.03
C LYS A 139 -1.35 -7.73 21.78
N PHE A 140 -1.56 -6.71 22.61
CA PHE A 140 -0.84 -5.45 22.50
C PHE A 140 0.63 -5.59 22.89
N GLN A 141 0.91 -6.29 23.99
CA GLN A 141 2.29 -6.60 24.42
C GLN A 141 3.02 -7.46 23.37
N GLU A 142 2.38 -8.53 22.89
CA GLU A 142 2.93 -9.37 21.81
C GLU A 142 3.20 -8.54 20.53
N PHE A 143 2.32 -7.58 20.22
CA PHE A 143 2.52 -6.68 19.09
C PHE A 143 3.74 -5.77 19.31
N LYS A 144 3.93 -5.21 20.50
CA LYS A 144 5.11 -4.39 20.83
C LYS A 144 6.41 -5.19 20.71
N GLU A 145 6.47 -6.35 21.36
CA GLU A 145 7.63 -7.23 21.33
C GLU A 145 8.01 -7.62 19.90
N LYS A 146 7.00 -7.95 19.07
CA LYS A 146 7.23 -8.26 17.66
C LYS A 146 7.81 -7.08 16.90
N ARG A 147 7.32 -5.86 17.12
CA ARG A 147 7.80 -4.65 16.44
C ARG A 147 9.22 -4.29 16.86
N GLU A 148 9.53 -4.41 18.15
CA GLU A 148 10.88 -4.20 18.68
C GLU A 148 11.87 -5.22 18.09
N LYS A 149 11.46 -6.49 18.01
CA LYS A 149 12.26 -7.54 17.38
C LYS A 149 12.51 -7.27 15.90
N GLU A 150 11.48 -6.90 15.14
CA GLU A 150 11.61 -6.54 13.72
C GLU A 150 12.58 -5.35 13.53
N GLU A 151 12.53 -4.35 14.41
CA GLU A 151 13.45 -3.21 14.38
C GLU A 151 14.89 -3.60 14.71
N GLN A 152 15.10 -4.46 15.72
CA GLN A 152 16.43 -4.99 16.04
C GLN A 152 17.00 -5.79 14.88
N GLU A 153 16.22 -6.71 14.30
CA GLU A 153 16.63 -7.48 13.13
C GLU A 153 16.96 -6.59 11.93
N TYR A 154 16.21 -5.50 11.73
CA TYR A 154 16.50 -4.53 10.67
C TYR A 154 17.84 -3.81 10.92
N LYS A 155 18.08 -3.32 12.15
CA LYS A 155 19.35 -2.68 12.53
C LYS A 155 20.54 -3.62 12.38
N GLU A 156 20.38 -4.90 12.71
CA GLU A 156 21.42 -5.90 12.47
C GLU A 156 21.72 -6.10 10.98
N LYS A 157 20.68 -6.14 10.13
CA LYS A 157 20.85 -6.22 8.67
C LYS A 157 21.53 -4.97 8.11
N GLU A 158 21.14 -3.80 8.58
CA GLU A 158 21.75 -2.53 8.23
C GLU A 158 23.23 -2.48 8.63
N ALA A 159 23.57 -2.96 9.84
CA ALA A 159 24.95 -3.03 10.31
C ALA A 159 25.84 -3.92 9.41
N LYS A 160 25.26 -4.98 8.82
CA LYS A 160 25.94 -5.93 7.91
C LYS A 160 26.09 -5.43 6.47
N LEU A 161 25.49 -4.29 6.11
CA LEU A 161 25.62 -3.71 4.77
C LEU A 161 27.06 -3.29 4.46
N SER A 162 27.45 -3.37 3.18
CA SER A 162 28.72 -2.81 2.70
C SER A 162 28.72 -1.28 2.81
N PRO A 163 29.89 -0.61 2.89
CA PRO A 163 29.96 0.85 2.99
C PRO A 163 29.19 1.57 1.87
N ALA A 164 29.33 1.10 0.62
CA ALA A 164 28.60 1.66 -0.52
C ALA A 164 27.07 1.44 -0.41
N ALA A 165 26.64 0.29 0.12
CA ALA A 165 25.22 0.02 0.32
C ALA A 165 24.63 0.86 1.47
N LYS A 166 25.41 1.10 2.54
CA LYS A 166 25.01 2.01 3.65
C LYS A 166 24.81 3.43 3.16
N GLU A 167 25.78 3.96 2.42
CA GLU A 167 25.69 5.31 1.84
C GLU A 167 24.48 5.44 0.90
N ALA A 168 24.21 4.43 0.07
CA ALA A 168 23.03 4.40 -0.78
C ALA A 168 21.73 4.33 0.04
N ASN A 169 21.69 3.51 1.09
CA ASN A 169 20.53 3.37 1.97
C ASN A 169 20.20 4.69 2.68
N GLU A 170 21.21 5.39 3.21
CA GLU A 170 21.06 6.70 3.86
C GLU A 170 20.45 7.74 2.91
N LYS A 171 20.92 7.79 1.66
CA LYS A 171 20.34 8.68 0.63
C LYS A 171 18.90 8.33 0.32
N LEU A 172 18.57 7.04 0.21
CA LEU A 172 17.20 6.58 -0.04
C LEU A 172 16.25 6.87 1.12
N GLU A 173 16.71 6.69 2.36
CA GLU A 173 15.98 7.06 3.58
C GLU A 173 15.73 8.57 3.64
N ALA A 174 16.75 9.39 3.34
CA ALA A 174 16.60 10.84 3.28
C ALA A 174 15.58 11.29 2.21
N LEU A 175 15.63 10.71 1.01
CA LEU A 175 14.63 10.94 -0.03
C LEU A 175 13.23 10.49 0.40
N GLY A 176 13.14 9.37 1.11
CA GLY A 176 11.88 8.88 1.69
C GLY A 176 11.29 9.87 2.69
N LYS A 177 12.11 10.41 3.60
CA LYS A 177 11.71 11.45 4.56
C LYS A 177 11.27 12.74 3.87
N GLN A 178 12.00 13.19 2.85
CA GLN A 178 11.62 14.37 2.06
C GLN A 178 10.27 14.16 1.37
N LYS A 179 10.08 13.00 0.73
CA LYS A 179 8.79 12.65 0.11
C LYS A 179 7.66 12.65 1.13
N PHE A 180 7.90 12.10 2.32
CA PHE A 180 6.89 12.08 3.38
C PHE A 180 6.58 13.49 3.91
N ALA A 181 7.58 14.34 4.13
CA ALA A 181 7.38 15.72 4.57
C ALA A 181 6.55 16.53 3.57
N ILE A 182 6.87 16.43 2.27
CA ILE A 182 6.07 17.06 1.21
C ILE A 182 4.63 16.57 1.28
N LEU A 183 4.42 15.25 1.41
CA LEU A 183 3.07 14.71 1.52
C LEU A 183 2.37 15.21 2.78
N GLU A 184 3.04 15.27 3.93
CA GLU A 184 2.45 15.68 5.21
C GLU A 184 1.88 17.10 5.17
N GLU A 185 2.58 18.03 4.50
CA GLU A 185 2.18 19.44 4.33
C GLU A 185 0.94 19.62 3.43
N LEU A 186 0.59 18.64 2.61
CA LEU A 186 -0.58 18.73 1.72
C LEU A 186 -1.90 18.49 2.46
N ASP A 187 -2.94 19.21 2.02
CA ASP A 187 -4.32 18.95 2.39
C ASP A 187 -4.79 17.57 1.90
N GLU A 188 -5.78 16.98 2.58
CA GLU A 188 -6.26 15.63 2.25
C GLU A 188 -6.88 15.56 0.85
N GLU A 189 -7.55 16.62 0.39
CA GLU A 189 -8.12 16.68 -0.96
C GLU A 189 -7.02 16.66 -2.04
N VAL A 190 -5.93 17.41 -1.81
CA VAL A 190 -4.77 17.46 -2.72
C VAL A 190 -4.02 16.13 -2.72
N LYS A 191 -3.87 15.48 -1.56
CA LYS A 191 -3.32 14.12 -1.47
C LYS A 191 -4.16 13.12 -2.25
N ASP A 192 -5.48 13.20 -2.12
CA ASP A 192 -6.41 12.32 -2.81
C ASP A 192 -6.32 12.49 -4.34
N GLU A 193 -6.28 13.73 -4.83
CA GLU A 193 -6.08 14.03 -6.26
C GLU A 193 -4.75 13.45 -6.76
N LEU A 194 -3.67 13.70 -6.02
CA LEU A 194 -2.34 13.22 -6.36
C LEU A 194 -2.25 11.68 -6.36
N PHE A 195 -2.89 11.03 -5.39
CA PHE A 195 -2.97 9.57 -5.30
C PHE A 195 -3.83 8.98 -6.41
N ASP A 196 -4.93 9.63 -6.81
CA ASP A 196 -5.75 9.21 -7.94
C ASP A 196 -4.97 9.32 -9.26
N LEU A 197 -4.19 10.40 -9.46
CA LEU A 197 -3.25 10.51 -10.57
C LEU A 197 -2.17 9.41 -10.56
N TRP A 198 -1.64 9.06 -9.39
CA TRP A 198 -0.62 8.01 -9.30
C TRP A 198 -1.18 6.61 -9.58
N LYS A 199 -2.43 6.35 -9.18
CA LYS A 199 -3.14 5.11 -9.50
C LYS A 199 -3.46 5.00 -11.00
N SER A 200 -3.74 6.12 -11.67
CA SER A 200 -4.03 6.13 -13.11
C SER A 200 -2.79 5.99 -13.98
N ARG A 201 -1.57 6.03 -13.41
CA ARG A 201 -0.34 5.85 -14.18
C ARG A 201 -0.36 4.49 -14.89
N PRO A 202 -0.14 4.45 -16.21
CA PRO A 202 0.01 3.20 -16.94
C PRO A 202 1.09 2.35 -16.26
N HIS A 203 0.79 1.08 -15.99
CA HIS A 203 1.83 0.15 -15.56
C HIS A 203 2.86 0.05 -16.69
N GLY A 204 4.06 0.58 -16.45
CA GLY A 204 5.15 0.52 -17.40
C GLY A 204 5.47 -0.93 -17.78
N PRO A 205 6.11 -1.17 -18.94
CA PRO A 205 6.47 -2.52 -19.36
C PRO A 205 7.27 -3.23 -18.26
N PRO A 206 7.05 -4.56 -18.06
CA PRO A 206 7.81 -5.32 -17.08
C PRO A 206 9.31 -5.11 -17.32
N ARG A 207 10.08 -4.89 -16.26
CA ARG A 207 11.54 -4.73 -16.40
C ARG A 207 12.10 -6.00 -17.05
N PRO A 208 12.98 -5.88 -18.06
CA PRO A 208 13.69 -7.02 -18.60
C PRO A 208 14.37 -7.76 -17.45
N ARG A 209 14.08 -9.05 -17.31
CA ARG A 209 14.90 -9.92 -16.46
C ARG A 209 16.20 -10.15 -17.22
N HIS A 210 17.27 -9.46 -16.82
CA HIS A 210 18.63 -9.74 -17.25
C HIS A 210 19.21 -10.88 -16.40
#